data_AF-A0A1G0M3H6-F1
#
_entry.id   AF-A0A1G0M3H6-F1
#
_cell.length_a   1.000
_cell.length_b   1.000
_cell.length_c   1.000
_cell.angle_alpha   90.00
_cell.angle_beta   90.00
_cell.angle_gamma   90.00
#
_symmetry.space_group_name_H-M   'P 1'
#
loop_
_entity.id
_entity.type
_entity.pdbx_description
1 polymer ?
#
loop_
_entity_poly.entity_id
_entity_poly.type
_entity_poly.pdbx_seq_one_letter_code
_entity_poly.pdbx_strand_id
1 'polypeptide(L)'
;MEALDRDTAKKLYEQYHKQRDGIRNRPEMATICLICGSIHIIPKEGDAYKLVCRSCGFAFFRYQCPVCGKTVDGRDPQNPACRECGLRLCTCGTCGCAPETSDERDIS
;
A
#
# COMPACT_ATOMS: atom_id res chain seq x y z
N MET A 1 -8.47 3.41 -14.89
CA MET A 1 -9.09 3.45 -13.54
C MET A 1 -9.96 4.68 -13.52
N GLU A 2 -11.27 4.52 -13.38
CA GLU A 2 -12.19 5.67 -13.32
C GLU A 2 -11.89 6.50 -12.06
N ALA A 3 -12.04 7.82 -12.17
CA ALA A 3 -11.87 8.70 -11.03
C ALA A 3 -12.98 8.42 -10.02
N LEU A 4 -12.59 8.14 -8.77
CA LEU A 4 -13.55 7.94 -7.68
C LEU A 4 -14.37 9.22 -7.51
N ASP A 5 -15.70 9.09 -7.46
CA ASP A 5 -16.56 10.25 -7.25
C ASP A 5 -16.29 10.86 -5.86
N ARG A 6 -16.55 12.17 -5.75
CA ARG A 6 -16.21 12.95 -4.56
C ARG A 6 -16.95 12.49 -3.30
N ASP A 7 -18.19 12.05 -3.45
CA ASP A 7 -19.03 11.66 -2.30
C ASP A 7 -18.59 10.31 -1.74
N THR A 8 -18.29 9.35 -2.61
CA THR A 8 -17.69 8.08 -2.23
C THR A 8 -16.34 8.27 -1.59
N ALA A 9 -15.47 9.13 -2.15
CA ALA A 9 -14.17 9.44 -1.58
C ALA A 9 -14.30 10.02 -0.16
N LYS A 10 -15.25 10.95 0.05
CA LYS A 10 -15.50 11.56 1.36
C LYS A 10 -15.97 10.52 2.38
N LYS A 11 -16.93 9.66 2.03
CA LYS A 11 -17.43 8.60 2.93
C LYS A 11 -16.33 7.63 3.34
N LEU A 12 -15.52 7.19 2.37
CA LEU A 12 -14.40 6.30 2.62
C LEU A 12 -13.34 6.97 3.51
N TYR A 13 -13.01 8.24 3.27
CA TYR A 13 -12.12 9.00 4.14
C TYR A 13 -12.67 9.08 5.58
N GLU A 14 -13.93 9.48 5.75
CA GLU A 14 -14.57 9.62 7.05
C GLU A 14 -14.57 8.31 7.85
N GLN A 15 -14.79 7.18 7.18
CA GLN A 15 -14.71 5.85 7.78
C GLN A 15 -13.26 5.50 8.19
N TYR A 16 -12.34 5.50 7.22
CA TYR A 16 -11.03 4.87 7.40
C TYR A 16 -9.98 5.77 8.06
N HIS A 17 -10.18 7.09 8.14
CA HIS A 17 -9.24 7.95 8.90
C HIS A 17 -9.32 7.69 10.41
N LYS A 18 -10.49 7.26 10.92
CA LYS A 18 -10.70 6.90 12.33
C LYS A 18 -10.38 5.43 12.59
N GLN A 19 -10.80 4.54 11.69
CA GLN A 19 -10.64 3.10 11.85
C GLN A 19 -10.03 2.49 10.60
N ARG A 20 -8.75 2.14 10.68
CA ARG A 20 -7.94 1.72 9.53
C ARG A 20 -8.05 0.23 9.19
N ASP A 21 -8.81 -0.53 9.95
CA ASP A 21 -8.95 -1.97 9.76
C ASP A 21 -9.63 -2.30 8.43
N GLY A 22 -8.99 -3.15 7.63
CA GLY A 22 -9.57 -3.67 6.39
C GLY A 22 -9.37 -2.77 5.17
N ILE A 23 -8.61 -1.67 5.28
CA ILE A 23 -8.21 -0.81 4.13
C ILE A 23 -7.63 -1.64 2.99
N ARG A 24 -6.84 -2.68 3.31
CA ARG A 24 -6.21 -3.55 2.30
C ARG A 24 -7.22 -4.27 1.41
N ASN A 25 -8.44 -4.48 1.89
CA ASN A 25 -9.53 -5.16 1.15
C ASN A 25 -10.38 -4.20 0.32
N ARG A 26 -10.05 -2.90 0.28
CA ARG A 26 -10.77 -1.87 -0.47
C ARG A 26 -9.87 -1.27 -1.55
N PRO A 27 -10.01 -1.67 -2.83
CA PRO A 27 -9.20 -1.14 -3.93
C PRO A 27 -9.21 0.38 -4.03
N GLU A 28 -10.37 1.01 -3.80
CA GLU A 28 -10.61 2.45 -3.88
C GLU A 28 -9.73 3.24 -2.91
N MET A 29 -9.33 2.63 -1.79
CA MET A 29 -8.44 3.29 -0.83
C MET A 29 -7.06 3.60 -1.40
N ALA A 30 -6.67 2.99 -2.53
CA ALA A 30 -5.44 3.36 -3.24
C ALA A 30 -5.44 4.82 -3.69
N THR A 31 -6.60 5.44 -3.88
CA THR A 31 -6.74 6.79 -4.42
C THR A 31 -7.01 7.85 -3.36
N ILE A 32 -7.13 7.50 -2.06
CA ILE A 32 -7.53 8.44 -1.01
C ILE A 32 -6.41 8.64 0.01
N CYS A 33 -6.07 9.90 0.31
CA CYS A 33 -5.18 10.24 1.42
C CYS A 33 -5.93 10.23 2.76
N LEU A 34 -5.47 9.43 3.72
CA LEU A 34 -6.05 9.39 5.07
C LEU A 34 -5.57 10.51 6.01
N ILE A 35 -4.69 11.40 5.54
CA ILE A 35 -4.22 12.56 6.31
C ILE A 35 -5.03 13.82 5.98
N CYS A 36 -5.36 14.04 4.71
CA CYS A 36 -6.04 15.26 4.27
C CYS A 36 -7.30 15.03 3.41
N GLY A 37 -7.69 13.79 3.15
CA GLY A 37 -8.87 13.45 2.35
C GLY A 37 -8.75 13.67 0.84
N SER A 38 -7.59 14.14 0.36
CA SER A 38 -7.34 14.35 -1.07
C SER A 38 -7.36 13.03 -1.85
N ILE A 39 -7.88 13.10 -3.09
CA ILE A 39 -7.86 11.98 -4.04
C ILE A 39 -6.66 11.98 -5.01
N HIS A 40 -5.73 12.91 -4.82
CA HIS A 40 -4.57 13.08 -5.70
C HIS A 40 -3.39 12.22 -5.23
N ILE A 41 -3.55 10.90 -5.35
CA ILE A 41 -2.51 9.92 -5.04
C ILE A 41 -1.77 9.51 -6.31
N ILE A 42 -0.44 9.52 -6.26
CA ILE A 42 0.42 9.09 -7.36
C ILE A 42 1.46 8.08 -6.87
N PRO A 43 2.04 7.25 -7.77
CA PRO A 43 3.24 6.49 -7.45
C PRO A 43 4.40 7.39 -7.04
N LYS A 44 5.22 6.93 -6.09
CA LYS A 44 6.48 7.60 -5.76
C LYS A 44 7.55 7.18 -6.76
N GLU A 45 8.24 8.16 -7.33
CA GLU A 45 9.37 7.91 -8.22
C GLU A 45 10.47 7.10 -7.52
N GLY A 46 10.99 6.08 -8.22
CA GLY A 46 12.02 5.17 -7.69
C GLY A 46 11.55 4.14 -6.66
N ASP A 47 10.25 4.07 -6.33
CA ASP A 47 9.72 3.08 -5.39
C ASP A 47 8.35 2.57 -5.85
N ALA A 48 8.34 1.42 -6.53
CA ALA A 48 7.15 0.80 -7.11
C ALA A 48 6.08 0.39 -6.06
N TYR A 49 6.43 0.36 -4.78
CA TYR A 49 5.54 -0.03 -3.70
C TYR A 49 4.96 1.15 -2.93
N LYS A 50 5.45 2.38 -3.17
CA LYS A 50 4.97 3.57 -2.47
C LYS A 50 4.05 4.42 -3.34
N LEU A 51 3.00 4.88 -2.69
CA LEU A 51 2.12 5.93 -3.17
C LEU A 51 2.35 7.19 -2.33
N VAL A 52 2.17 8.36 -2.94
CA VAL A 52 2.30 9.67 -2.30
C VAL A 52 1.11 10.56 -2.64
N CYS A 53 0.60 11.26 -1.63
CA CYS A 53 -0.40 12.29 -1.82
C CYS A 53 0.26 13.58 -2.33
N ARG A 54 -0.15 14.07 -3.51
CA ARG A 54 0.34 15.34 -4.05
C ARG A 54 -0.04 16.56 -3.21
N SER A 55 -1.14 16.47 -2.46
CA SER A 55 -1.66 17.61 -1.70
C SER A 55 -0.93 17.85 -0.39
N CYS A 56 -0.49 16.80 0.32
CA CYS A 56 0.15 16.95 1.64
C CYS A 56 1.50 16.22 1.78
N GLY A 57 1.95 15.52 0.74
CA GLY A 57 3.23 14.78 0.75
C GLY A 57 3.22 13.48 1.55
N PHE A 58 2.11 13.11 2.18
CA PHE A 58 2.02 11.84 2.92
C PHE A 58 2.24 10.65 1.97
N ALA A 59 3.21 9.80 2.31
CA ALA A 59 3.55 8.60 1.56
C ALA A 59 3.21 7.34 2.35
N PHE A 60 2.76 6.30 1.64
CA PHE A 60 2.41 5.01 2.23
C PHE A 60 2.70 3.87 1.25
N PHE A 61 2.94 2.68 1.80
CA PHE A 61 3.14 1.48 0.98
C PHE A 61 1.79 0.90 0.54
N ARG A 62 1.67 0.52 -0.72
CA ARG A 62 0.57 -0.30 -1.23
C ARG A 62 1.02 -1.12 -2.45
N TYR A 63 0.89 -2.43 -2.38
CA TYR A 63 1.32 -3.36 -3.43
C TYR A 63 0.63 -4.72 -3.31
N GLN A 64 0.76 -5.59 -4.30
CA GLN A 64 0.32 -6.98 -4.21
C GLN A 64 1.41 -7.84 -3.58
N CYS A 65 1.07 -8.65 -2.58
CA CYS A 65 2.00 -9.58 -1.96
C CYS A 65 2.57 -10.53 -3.03
N PRO A 66 3.90 -10.66 -3.18
CA PRO A 66 4.49 -11.48 -4.23
C PRO A 66 4.23 -12.99 -4.02
N VAL A 67 3.89 -13.41 -2.80
CA VAL A 67 3.66 -14.83 -2.46
C VAL A 67 2.20 -15.23 -2.61
N CYS A 68 1.25 -14.45 -2.07
CA CYS A 68 -0.16 -14.84 -2.03
C CYS A 68 -1.10 -13.96 -2.86
N GLY A 69 -0.57 -12.92 -3.52
CA GLY A 69 -1.35 -12.02 -4.37
C GLY A 69 -2.38 -11.15 -3.64
N LYS A 70 -2.39 -11.15 -2.30
CA LYS A 70 -3.24 -10.25 -1.52
C LYS A 70 -2.67 -8.84 -1.48
N THR A 71 -3.54 -7.85 -1.53
CA THR A 71 -3.16 -6.45 -1.33
C THR A 71 -2.55 -6.25 0.05
N VAL A 72 -1.40 -5.58 0.07
CA VAL A 72 -0.74 -5.06 1.25
C VAL A 72 -0.94 -3.55 1.23
N ASP A 73 -1.43 -2.98 2.33
CA ASP A 73 -1.53 -1.53 2.51
C ASP A 73 -0.95 -1.14 3.86
N GLY A 74 0.14 -0.37 3.86
CA GLY A 74 0.86 -0.02 5.08
C GLY A 74 0.11 0.92 6.03
N ARG A 75 -1.09 1.37 5.67
CA ARG A 75 -2.00 2.11 6.55
C ARG A 75 -2.90 1.17 7.36
N ASP A 76 -3.10 -0.07 6.90
CA ASP A 76 -3.87 -1.10 7.60
C ASP A 76 -3.04 -1.67 8.77
N PRO A 77 -3.56 -1.73 10.01
CA PRO A 77 -2.84 -2.25 11.16
C PRO A 77 -2.39 -3.72 11.00
N GLN A 78 -3.07 -4.50 10.16
CA GLN A 78 -2.70 -5.90 9.88
C GLN A 78 -1.58 -6.03 8.84
N ASN A 79 -1.06 -4.92 8.32
CA ASN A 79 0.14 -4.88 7.48
C ASN A 79 1.28 -4.09 8.16
N PRO A 80 1.82 -4.58 9.30
CA PRO A 80 2.88 -3.90 10.02
C PRO A 80 4.17 -3.82 9.21
N ALA A 81 5.08 -2.92 9.59
CA ALA A 81 6.40 -2.85 8.98
C ALA A 81 7.23 -4.09 9.31
N CYS A 82 7.91 -4.64 8.30
CA CYS A 82 8.98 -5.62 8.48
C CYS A 82 10.20 -4.93 9.09
N ARG A 83 10.78 -5.51 10.15
CA ARG A 83 11.92 -4.92 10.85
C ARG A 83 13.23 -5.05 10.08
N GLU A 84 13.31 -5.99 9.14
CA GLU A 84 14.53 -6.28 8.37
C GLU A 84 14.61 -5.37 7.14
N CYS A 85 13.57 -5.40 6.29
CA CYS A 85 13.61 -4.69 5.01
C CYS A 85 12.72 -3.44 4.92
N GLY A 86 11.98 -3.09 5.97
CA GLY A 86 11.18 -1.85 6.04
C GLY A 86 9.89 -1.82 5.19
N LEU A 87 9.68 -2.82 4.32
CA LEU A 87 8.41 -3.07 3.62
C LEU A 87 7.31 -3.53 4.60
N ARG A 88 6.15 -3.92 4.08
CA ARG A 88 4.99 -4.33 4.91
C ARG A 88 4.80 -5.84 4.90
N LEU A 89 4.51 -6.39 6.08
CA LEU A 89 4.14 -7.79 6.23
C LEU A 89 2.72 -7.98 5.70
N CYS A 90 2.53 -8.96 4.81
CA CYS A 90 1.22 -9.42 4.41
C CYS A 90 0.61 -10.27 5.53
N THR A 91 -0.72 -10.42 5.50
CA THR A 91 -1.45 -11.35 6.39
C THR A 91 -1.05 -12.82 6.23
N CYS A 92 -0.34 -13.20 5.17
CA CYS A 92 0.26 -14.54 5.02
C CYS A 92 1.59 -14.71 5.77
N GLY A 93 2.10 -13.66 6.42
CA GLY A 93 3.37 -13.66 7.15
C GLY A 93 4.58 -13.21 6.34
N THR A 94 4.49 -13.12 5.01
CA THR A 94 5.60 -12.69 4.14
C THR A 94 5.60 -11.18 3.95
N CYS A 95 6.79 -10.56 3.94
CA CYS A 95 6.94 -9.16 3.54
C CYS A 95 7.08 -9.02 2.02
N GLY A 96 7.08 -7.78 1.49
CA GLY A 96 7.20 -7.52 0.04
C GLY A 96 8.60 -7.72 -0.53
N CYS A 97 9.54 -8.22 0.27
CA CYS A 97 10.90 -8.46 -0.18
C CYS A 97 10.85 -9.64 -1.15
N ALA A 98 11.43 -9.45 -2.34
CA ALA A 98 11.51 -10.52 -3.32
C ALA A 98 12.19 -11.70 -2.63
N PRO A 99 11.68 -12.94 -2.76
CA PRO A 99 12.50 -14.08 -2.40
C PRO A 99 13.79 -13.90 -3.19
N GLU A 100 14.93 -13.99 -2.50
CA GLU A 100 16.21 -13.92 -3.18
C GLU A 100 16.15 -15.00 -4.25
N THR A 101 16.01 -14.59 -5.50
CA THR A 101 16.40 -15.44 -6.59
C THR A 101 17.87 -15.61 -6.32
N SER A 102 18.24 -16.75 -5.75
CA SER A 102 19.60 -17.25 -5.85
C SER A 102 19.91 -17.18 -7.34
N ASP A 103 20.55 -16.09 -7.77
CA ASP A 103 21.25 -16.07 -9.03
C ASP A 103 22.06 -17.35 -9.02
N GLU A 104 21.72 -18.26 -9.91
CA GLU A 104 22.60 -19.35 -10.35
C GLU A 104 23.86 -18.69 -10.92
N ARG A 105 24.71 -18.17 -10.02
CA ARG A 105 26.14 -18.06 -10.25
C ARG A 105 26.74 -19.35 -9.78
N ASP A 106 26.51 -20.40 -10.56
CA ASP A 106 27.42 -21.53 -10.59
C ASP A 106 27.39 -22.23 -11.95
N ILE A 107 28.59 -22.25 -12.56
CA ILE A 107 29.12 -23.27 -13.49
C ILE A 107 28.86 -23.07 -15.00
N SER A 108 29.74 -22.32 -15.68
CA SER A 108 30.82 -22.87 -16.55
C SER A 108 31.54 -21.78 -17.33
#